data_AF-A0AAX1BX23-F1
#
_entry.id   AF-A0AAX1BX23-F1
#
_cell.length_a   1.000
_cell.length_b   1.000
_cell.length_c   1.000
_cell.angle_alpha   90.00
_cell.angle_beta   90.00
_cell.angle_gamma   90.00
#
_symmetry.space_group_name_H-M   'P 1'
#
loop_
_entity.id
_entity.type
_entity.pdbx_description
1 polymer ?
#
loop_
_entity_poly.entity_id
_entity_poly.type
_entity_poly.pdbx_seq_one_letter_code
_entity_poly.pdbx_strand_id
1 'polypeptide(L)'
;MTAQISAYGRLVADPETRTTGKGTSMAMARLAVSLPCNAAADGQATFWLGVIAFGKQADTLAKHQKGDLVSVAGNMQLNQWTGQDGGMQQGYQVIADSVLSARTVRPGGKAGQQGQATDALRRAHEQQPPTTGYEGFNQTTPYDDDF
;
A
#
# COMPACT_ATOMS: atom_id res chain seq x y z
N MET A 1 -28.11 3.27 -12.79
CA MET A 1 -26.80 3.95 -12.89
C MET A 1 -26.06 3.70 -11.60
N THR A 2 -24.83 3.19 -11.65
CA THR A 2 -23.97 2.97 -10.48
C THR A 2 -22.77 3.91 -10.57
N ALA A 3 -22.35 4.45 -9.43
CA ALA A 3 -21.11 5.20 -9.32
C ALA A 3 -20.04 4.28 -8.73
N GLN A 4 -18.84 4.30 -9.31
CA GLN A 4 -17.69 3.57 -8.76
C GLN A 4 -16.66 4.55 -8.23
N ILE A 5 -15.97 4.13 -7.17
CA ILE A 5 -14.89 4.89 -6.56
C ILE A 5 -13.70 3.95 -6.33
N SER A 6 -12.51 4.48 -6.57
CA SER A 6 -11.26 3.89 -6.10
C SER A 6 -10.56 4.90 -5.21
N ALA A 7 -10.12 4.46 -4.04
CA ALA A 7 -9.48 5.33 -3.06
C ALA A 7 -8.44 4.52 -2.28
N TYR A 8 -7.39 5.20 -1.86
CA TYR A 8 -6.40 4.65 -0.94
C TYR A 8 -6.27 5.58 0.26
N GLY A 9 -6.08 5.00 1.44
CA GLY A 9 -6.05 5.74 2.67
C GLY A 9 -5.64 4.87 3.84
N ARG A 10 -5.56 5.48 5.02
CA ARG A 10 -5.20 4.78 6.24
C ARG A 10 -6.44 4.38 7.02
N LEU A 11 -6.42 3.18 7.59
CA LEU A 11 -7.46 2.73 8.51
C LEU A 11 -7.44 3.57 9.78
N VAL A 12 -8.59 4.12 10.14
CA VAL A 12 -8.77 5.00 11.31
C VAL A 12 -8.92 4.18 12.59
N ALA A 13 -9.48 2.99 12.45
CA ALA A 13 -9.69 2.00 13.49
C ALA A 13 -9.50 0.59 12.90
N ASP A 14 -9.41 -0.41 13.76
CA ASP A 14 -9.37 -1.79 13.33
C ASP A 14 -10.68 -2.16 12.61
N PRO A 15 -10.63 -2.95 11.52
CA PRO A 15 -11.83 -3.40 10.81
C PRO A 15 -12.74 -4.25 11.70
N GLU A 16 -14.03 -3.92 11.71
CA GLU A 16 -15.04 -4.70 12.43
C GLU A 16 -15.56 -5.83 11.53
N THR A 17 -15.37 -7.07 11.97
CA THR A 17 -15.89 -8.25 11.27
C THR A 17 -17.22 -8.69 11.83
N ARG A 18 -18.19 -8.94 10.96
CA ARG A 18 -19.49 -9.51 11.28
C ARG A 18 -19.80 -10.67 10.34
N THR A 19 -20.58 -11.63 10.84
CA THR A 19 -21.15 -12.69 9.99
C THR A 19 -22.60 -12.34 9.74
N THR A 20 -23.00 -12.27 8.48
CA THR A 20 -24.40 -12.04 8.12
C THR A 20 -25.26 -13.25 8.47
N GLY A 21 -26.58 -13.08 8.61
CA GLY A 21 -27.50 -14.20 8.89
C GLY A 21 -27.51 -15.32 7.83
N LYS A 22 -26.92 -15.07 6.65
CA LYS A 22 -26.71 -16.05 5.57
C LYS A 22 -25.35 -16.77 5.65
N GLY A 23 -24.57 -16.55 6.71
CA GLY A 23 -23.25 -17.14 6.90
C GLY A 23 -22.11 -16.50 6.10
N THR A 24 -22.36 -15.37 5.41
CA THR A 24 -21.32 -14.66 4.65
C THR A 24 -20.53 -13.72 5.56
N SER A 25 -19.19 -13.78 5.49
CA SER A 25 -18.28 -12.82 6.13
C SER A 25 -18.53 -11.41 5.62
N MET A 26 -18.59 -10.45 6.54
CA MET A 26 -18.72 -9.02 6.27
C MET A 26 -17.68 -8.28 7.11
N ALA A 27 -17.01 -7.29 6.53
CA ALA A 27 -16.08 -6.45 7.26
C ALA A 27 -16.40 -4.98 6.99
N MET A 28 -16.37 -4.17 8.05
CA MET A 28 -16.64 -2.74 8.01
C MET A 28 -15.39 -2.00 8.48
N ALA A 29 -15.00 -0.97 7.74
CA ALA A 29 -13.85 -0.16 8.09
C ALA A 29 -14.08 1.32 7.78
N ARG A 30 -13.28 2.17 8.40
CA ARG A 30 -13.22 3.61 8.14
C ARG A 30 -11.83 3.96 7.62
N LEU A 31 -11.77 4.62 6.47
CA LEU A 31 -10.54 5.12 5.87
C LEU A 31 -10.47 6.64 5.98
N ALA A 32 -9.30 7.15 6.34
CA ALA A 32 -8.91 8.53 6.14
C ALA A 32 -8.16 8.64 4.81
N VAL A 33 -8.76 9.35 3.86
CA VAL A 33 -8.24 9.57 2.51
C VAL A 33 -7.82 11.04 2.41
N SER A 34 -6.57 11.30 2.06
CA SER A 34 -6.10 12.67 1.81
C SER A 34 -6.50 13.10 0.42
N LEU A 35 -7.35 14.13 0.32
CA LEU A 35 -7.75 14.74 -0.94
C LEU A 35 -7.12 16.13 -1.07
N PRO A 36 -6.76 16.59 -2.28
CA PRO A 36 -6.33 17.96 -2.49
C PRO A 36 -7.48 18.93 -2.18
N CYS A 37 -7.20 19.98 -1.42
CA CYS A 37 -8.17 21.01 -1.06
C CYS A 37 -7.49 22.38 -1.05
N ASN A 38 -7.77 23.20 -2.07
CA ASN A 38 -7.18 24.53 -2.21
C ASN A 38 -7.59 25.51 -1.09
N ALA A 39 -8.68 25.23 -0.38
CA ALA A 39 -9.18 26.06 0.71
C ALA A 39 -8.56 25.71 2.08
N ALA A 40 -7.87 24.57 2.19
CA ALA A 40 -7.21 24.16 3.42
C ALA A 40 -5.81 24.78 3.53
N ALA A 41 -5.39 25.14 4.75
CA ALA A 41 -4.10 25.79 5.00
C ALA A 41 -2.88 24.93 4.59
N ASP A 42 -3.02 23.61 4.68
CA ASP A 42 -2.04 22.60 4.27
C ASP A 42 -2.27 22.07 2.84
N GLY A 43 -3.25 22.61 2.12
CA GLY A 43 -3.62 22.18 0.77
C GLY A 43 -4.30 20.82 0.69
N GLN A 44 -4.66 20.20 1.83
CA GLN A 44 -5.28 18.87 1.88
C GLN A 44 -6.50 18.84 2.79
N ALA A 45 -7.47 17.99 2.45
CA ALA A 45 -8.61 17.69 3.30
C ALA A 45 -8.68 16.19 3.55
N THR A 46 -9.00 15.81 4.79
CA THR A 46 -9.27 14.41 5.13
C THR A 46 -10.69 14.07 4.74
N PHE A 47 -10.82 13.25 3.71
CA PHE A 47 -12.07 12.61 3.35
C PHE A 47 -12.23 11.31 4.13
N TRP A 48 -13.29 11.26 4.92
CA TRP A 48 -13.61 10.09 5.70
C TRP A 48 -14.51 9.16 4.88
N LEU A 49 -13.95 8.05 4.39
CA LEU A 49 -14.66 7.05 3.59
C LEU A 49 -15.03 5.82 4.44
N GLY A 50 -16.29 5.39 4.40
CA GLY A 50 -16.72 4.11 4.96
C GLY A 50 -16.51 2.99 3.95
N VAL A 51 -16.05 1.83 4.38
CA VAL A 51 -15.84 0.66 3.52
C VAL A 51 -16.65 -0.50 4.08
N ILE A 52 -17.42 -1.16 3.22
CA ILE A 52 -18.02 -2.47 3.49
C ILE A 52 -17.45 -3.45 2.49
N ALA A 53 -16.94 -4.57 2.97
CA ALA A 53 -16.51 -5.69 2.13
C ALA A 53 -17.28 -6.96 2.52
N PHE A 54 -17.48 -7.84 1.56
CA PHE A 54 -18.15 -9.14 1.74
C PHE A 54 -17.25 -10.30 1.28
N GLY A 55 -17.49 -11.49 1.85
CA GLY A 55 -16.80 -12.73 1.47
C GLY A 55 -15.28 -12.60 1.59
N LYS A 56 -14.55 -13.01 0.55
CA LYS A 56 -13.07 -13.00 0.52
C LYS A 56 -12.45 -11.62 0.77
N GLN A 57 -13.14 -10.56 0.37
CA GLN A 57 -12.68 -9.19 0.51
C GLN A 57 -12.85 -8.75 1.96
N ALA A 58 -13.90 -9.23 2.63
CA ALA A 58 -14.06 -9.07 4.08
C ALA A 58 -12.91 -9.74 4.83
N ASP A 59 -12.57 -10.98 4.47
CA ASP A 59 -11.48 -11.72 5.11
C ASP A 59 -10.10 -11.07 4.85
N THR A 60 -9.94 -10.41 3.71
CA THR A 60 -8.73 -9.64 3.38
C THR A 60 -8.68 -8.35 4.20
N LEU A 61 -9.80 -7.63 4.29
CA LEU A 61 -9.91 -6.41 5.07
C LEU A 61 -9.67 -6.68 6.56
N ALA A 62 -10.23 -7.78 7.09
CA ALA A 62 -10.09 -8.21 8.48
C ALA A 62 -8.64 -8.46 8.94
N LYS A 63 -7.72 -8.72 8.00
CA LYS A 63 -6.30 -8.93 8.31
C LYS A 63 -5.54 -7.63 8.55
N HIS A 64 -6.14 -6.49 8.24
CA HIS A 64 -5.55 -5.18 8.46
C HIS A 64 -5.83 -4.66 9.87
N GLN A 65 -4.99 -3.72 10.30
CA GLN A 65 -5.15 -3.04 11.57
C GLN A 65 -5.17 -1.53 11.38
N LYS A 66 -5.58 -0.81 12.42
CA LYS A 66 -5.53 0.65 12.49
C LYS A 66 -4.18 1.16 12.02
N GLY A 67 -4.22 2.15 11.13
CA GLY A 67 -3.04 2.80 10.55
C GLY A 67 -2.49 2.14 9.29
N ASP A 68 -2.88 0.89 8.97
CA ASP A 68 -2.49 0.25 7.72
C ASP A 68 -3.01 1.05 6.51
N LEU A 69 -2.15 1.16 5.49
CA LEU A 69 -2.51 1.77 4.21
C LEU A 69 -3.21 0.73 3.35
N VAL A 70 -4.44 1.02 2.93
CA VAL A 70 -5.31 0.13 2.18
C VAL A 70 -5.87 0.86 0.97
N SER A 71 -5.87 0.20 -0.18
CA SER A 71 -6.54 0.65 -1.39
C SER A 71 -7.82 -0.15 -1.58
N VAL A 72 -8.92 0.55 -1.86
CA VAL A 72 -10.24 -0.04 -2.07
C VAL A 72 -10.82 0.45 -3.38
N ALA A 73 -11.56 -0.42 -4.05
CA ALA A 73 -12.34 -0.06 -5.23
C ALA A 73 -13.69 -0.78 -5.21
N GLY A 74 -14.73 -0.10 -5.66
CA GLY A 74 -16.05 -0.69 -5.80
C GLY A 74 -17.16 0.33 -5.96
N ASN A 75 -18.36 -0.03 -5.53
CA ASN A 75 -19.57 0.76 -5.75
C ASN A 75 -19.78 1.78 -4.63
N MET A 76 -19.95 3.05 -5.01
CA MET A 76 -20.20 4.14 -4.09
C MET A 76 -21.67 4.16 -3.65
N GLN A 77 -21.89 4.39 -2.36
CA GLN A 77 -23.20 4.52 -1.73
C GLN A 77 -23.23 5.73 -0.80
N LEU A 78 -24.39 6.38 -0.77
CA LEU A 78 -24.71 7.39 0.23
C LEU A 78 -25.50 6.70 1.34
N ASN A 79 -25.00 6.79 2.56
CA ASN A 79 -25.75 6.38 3.74
C ASN A 79 -26.37 7.63 4.36
N GLN A 80 -27.68 7.64 4.57
CA GLN A 80 -28.38 8.75 5.18
C GLN A 80 -29.04 8.27 6.48
N TRP A 81 -28.86 8.99 7.57
CA TRP A 81 -29.46 8.65 8.85
C TRP A 81 -29.89 9.92 9.59
N THR A 82 -30.89 9.78 10.45
CA THR A 82 -31.34 10.87 11.31
C THR A 82 -30.41 10.96 12.52
N GLY A 83 -29.78 12.11 12.71
CA GLY A 83 -28.99 12.41 13.90
C GLY A 83 -29.88 12.54 15.14
N GLN A 84 -29.27 12.52 16.33
CA GLN A 84 -30.01 12.71 17.59
C GLN A 84 -30.75 14.05 17.65
N ASP A 85 -30.24 15.06 16.97
CA ASP A 85 -30.84 16.40 16.90
C ASP A 85 -31.98 16.51 15.87
N GLY A 86 -32.40 15.39 15.27
CA GLY A 86 -33.45 15.34 14.23
C GLY A 86 -32.98 15.75 12.82
N GLY A 87 -31.75 16.25 12.69
CA GLY A 87 -31.15 16.60 11.40
C GLY A 87 -30.78 15.37 10.56
N MET A 88 -31.01 15.43 9.26
CA MET A 88 -30.60 14.39 8.31
C MET A 88 -29.10 14.47 8.07
N GLN A 89 -28.37 13.43 8.47
CA GLN A 89 -26.94 13.29 8.26
C GLN A 89 -26.69 12.39 7.05
N GLN A 90 -25.59 12.65 6.34
CA GLN A 90 -25.16 11.87 5.19
C GLN A 90 -23.73 11.42 5.37
N GLY A 91 -23.42 10.22 4.91
CA GLY A 91 -22.09 9.62 4.93
C GLY A 91 -21.78 8.90 3.64
N TYR A 92 -20.51 8.96 3.24
CA TYR A 92 -20.02 8.29 2.05
C TYR A 92 -19.50 6.90 2.38
N GLN A 93 -19.95 5.92 1.62
CA GLN A 93 -19.57 4.54 1.78
C GLN A 93 -19.24 3.91 0.43
N VAL A 94 -18.36 2.91 0.45
CA VAL A 94 -18.09 2.06 -0.70
C VAL A 94 -18.36 0.60 -0.32
N ILE A 95 -19.08 -0.11 -1.18
CA ILE A 95 -19.11 -1.57 -1.19
C ILE A 95 -17.91 -2.01 -2.02
N ALA A 96 -16.89 -2.54 -1.34
CA ALA A 96 -15.62 -2.88 -1.96
C ALA A 96 -15.71 -4.21 -2.71
N ASP A 97 -15.49 -4.13 -4.02
CA ASP A 97 -15.29 -5.28 -4.90
C ASP A 97 -13.82 -5.73 -4.86
N SER A 98 -12.91 -4.81 -4.55
CA SER A 98 -11.47 -5.06 -4.38
C SER A 98 -10.92 -4.36 -3.14
N VAL A 99 -10.13 -5.10 -2.36
CA VAL A 99 -9.36 -4.60 -1.21
C VAL A 99 -7.92 -5.05 -1.40
N LEU A 100 -7.02 -4.08 -1.52
CA LEU A 100 -5.60 -4.29 -1.71
C LEU A 100 -4.83 -3.67 -0.55
N SER A 101 -3.95 -4.46 0.04
CA SER A 101 -3.02 -3.94 1.04
C SER A 101 -1.89 -3.21 0.36
N ALA A 102 -1.51 -2.04 0.88
CA ALA A 102 -0.26 -1.40 0.49
C ALA A 102 0.96 -1.96 1.26
N ARG A 103 0.84 -3.03 2.05
CA ARG A 103 1.99 -3.70 2.72
C ARG A 103 3.06 -4.20 1.74
N THR A 104 2.79 -4.22 0.44
CA THR A 104 3.66 -4.87 -0.56
C THR A 104 4.44 -3.91 -1.46
N VAL A 105 4.36 -2.59 -1.28
CA VAL A 105 5.21 -1.65 -2.06
C VAL A 105 6.16 -0.91 -1.15
N ARG A 106 7.04 -1.65 -0.46
CA ARG A 106 8.34 -1.13 -0.08
C ARG A 106 9.29 -1.43 -1.24
N PRO A 107 9.66 -0.46 -2.08
CA PRO A 107 10.84 -0.61 -2.95
C PRO A 107 12.08 -0.59 -2.05
N GLY A 108 12.37 -1.72 -1.41
CA GLY A 108 13.48 -1.80 -0.46
C GLY A 108 13.38 -2.97 0.51
N GLY A 109 14.07 -4.05 0.16
CA GLY A 109 14.67 -4.94 1.14
C GLY A 109 13.79 -6.11 1.61
N LYS A 110 13.99 -7.26 0.97
CA LYS A 110 13.95 -8.53 1.70
C LYS A 110 14.93 -8.42 2.86
N ALA A 111 14.44 -8.17 4.07
CA ALA A 111 15.20 -8.40 5.30
C ALA A 111 15.23 -9.91 5.55
N GLY A 112 16.11 -10.60 4.84
CA GLY A 112 16.36 -12.04 5.00
C GLY A 112 17.73 -12.37 4.44
N GLN A 113 18.62 -12.83 5.32
CA GLN A 113 19.99 -13.30 5.04
C GLN A 113 21.05 -12.22 4.73
N GLN A 114 21.35 -11.35 5.70
CA GLN A 114 22.62 -10.59 5.71
C GLN A 114 23.76 -11.28 6.50
N GLY A 115 23.53 -12.49 7.02
CA GLY A 115 24.51 -13.21 7.84
C GLY A 115 25.38 -14.25 7.10
N GLN A 116 25.08 -14.57 5.84
CA GLN A 116 25.77 -15.67 5.12
C GLN A 116 26.74 -15.19 4.03
N ALA A 117 26.57 -13.98 3.50
CA ALA A 117 27.43 -13.45 2.45
C ALA A 117 28.79 -12.95 2.98
N THR A 118 28.84 -12.46 4.22
CA THR A 118 30.07 -11.94 4.85
C THR A 118 31.07 -13.05 5.16
N ASP A 119 30.60 -14.23 5.58
CA ASP A 119 31.45 -15.40 5.85
C ASP A 119 32.00 -16.07 4.59
N ALA A 120 31.33 -15.90 3.45
CA ALA A 120 31.79 -16.42 2.16
C ALA A 120 32.92 -15.54 1.58
N LEU A 121 32.78 -14.22 1.67
CA LEU A 121 33.80 -13.27 1.19
C LEU A 121 35.10 -13.35 2.01
N ARG A 122 35.01 -13.56 3.32
CA ARG A 122 36.21 -13.65 4.17
C ARG A 122 37.04 -14.90 3.87
N ARG A 123 36.39 -16.04 3.61
CA ARG A 123 37.06 -17.28 3.20
C ARG A 123 37.71 -17.20 1.82
N ALA A 124 37.12 -16.44 0.90
CA ALA A 124 37.71 -16.24 -0.43
C ALA A 124 39.00 -15.40 -0.37
N HIS A 125 39.11 -14.46 0.58
CA HIS A 125 40.29 -13.60 0.71
C HIS A 125 41.51 -14.29 1.35
N GLU A 126 41.30 -15.42 2.02
CA GLU A 126 42.37 -16.19 2.67
C GLU A 126 43.04 -17.23 1.74
N GLN A 127 42.60 -17.38 0.48
CA GLN A 127 43.02 -18.49 -0.40
C GLN A 127 43.73 -18.10 -1.71
N GLN A 128 44.22 -16.87 -1.91
CA GLN A 128 44.92 -16.56 -3.17
C GLN A 128 46.46 -16.79 -3.07
N PRO A 129 47.04 -17.78 -3.78
CA PRO A 129 48.49 -17.87 -3.98
C PRO A 129 48.98 -16.84 -5.03
N PRO A 130 50.27 -16.44 -5.01
CA PRO A 130 50.79 -15.42 -5.93
C PRO A 130 51.17 -16.04 -7.28
N THR A 131 50.68 -15.48 -8.39
CA THR A 131 51.15 -15.85 -9.74
C THR A 131 51.40 -14.64 -10.64
N THR A 132 52.70 -14.38 -10.79
CA THR A 132 53.56 -13.92 -11.89
C THR A 132 53.01 -13.82 -13.33
N GLY A 133 53.38 -12.73 -14.04
CA GLY A 133 53.53 -12.58 -15.52
C GLY A 133 52.23 -12.62 -16.34
N TYR A 134 51.98 -11.91 -17.46
CA TYR A 134 52.80 -11.37 -18.55
C TYR A 134 51.97 -10.32 -19.33
N GLU A 135 52.64 -9.62 -20.23
CA GLU A 135 52.35 -8.34 -20.92
C GLU A 135 51.20 -8.31 -21.95
N GLY A 136 50.74 -7.08 -22.24
CA GLY A 136 50.56 -6.59 -23.61
C GLY A 136 49.15 -6.63 -24.22
N PHE A 137 48.47 -5.47 -24.30
CA PHE A 137 48.29 -4.71 -25.54
C PHE A 137 47.43 -3.46 -25.28
N ASN A 138 48.06 -2.30 -25.46
CA ASN A 138 47.48 -0.97 -25.52
C ASN A 138 46.85 -0.76 -26.90
N GLN A 139 45.62 -0.25 -26.97
CA GLN A 139 45.11 0.50 -28.13
C GLN A 139 43.96 1.42 -27.71
N THR A 140 44.32 2.57 -27.12
CA THR A 140 43.50 3.78 -27.20
C THR A 140 43.45 4.26 -28.65
N THR A 141 42.27 4.62 -29.15
CA THR A 141 42.14 5.50 -30.32
C THR A 141 41.24 6.71 -30.01
N PRO A 142 41.60 7.91 -30.52
CA PRO A 142 41.13 9.19 -30.04
C PRO A 142 40.00 9.73 -30.93
N TYR A 143 39.04 10.45 -30.34
CA TYR A 143 38.21 11.38 -31.08
C TYR A 143 37.86 12.55 -30.15
N ASP A 144 38.77 13.53 -30.12
CA ASP A 144 38.39 14.95 -30.09
C ASP A 144 38.39 15.41 -31.56
N ASP A 145 37.48 16.31 -31.95
CA ASP A 145 37.69 17.43 -32.89
C ASP A 145 36.40 18.28 -32.94
N ASP A 146 36.60 19.60 -32.80
CA ASP A 146 35.67 20.71 -32.64
C ASP A 146 34.81 21.08 -33.88
N PHE A 147 33.68 21.77 -33.65
CA PHE A 147 33.21 22.97 -34.39
C PHE A 147 32.21 23.78 -33.57
#